data_AF-A0A7V1UM56-F1
#
_entry.id   AF-A0A7V1UM56-F1
#
_cell.length_a   1.000
_cell.length_b   1.000
_cell.length_c   1.000
_cell.angle_alpha   90.00
_cell.angle_beta   90.00
_cell.angle_gamma   90.00
#
_symmetry.space_group_name_H-M   'P 1'
#
loop_
_entity.id
_entity.type
_entity.pdbx_description
1 polymer ?
#
loop_
_entity_poly.entity_id
_entity_poly.type
_entity_poly.pdbx_seq_one_letter_code
_entity_poly.pdbx_strand_id
1 'polypeptide(L)'
;MADPKEISQLVQQTVSEVIDGRIGALKDEVTRRVTESLTPLLEQAAKAPKKEESAPGGGPTDLLNAAVSTIYDANGQADILKAMLDGAAQFTARAALFVVKAGNLTSWQARGFAGDVKGVNISGASGLAGRALSDKEPVSAAAVEFDNGFINTHGNPFDGNAHLHPLVVRDKVAAILYTDAGTDMDGASDQSAVRVLVRSASSWLEIIALRKTGGAAAETAPEPVAAAAAAPAPTPPVAAPEPPPPPPPAAAAPAASPATDGLSPEDQEVHKKAKRFAKLLVDEIKLYNQAKVAEGRQNKDLYSRLKEDIDKSRATYEKRYGATVAAGAGYFTAEVIRILADNDVSALGDGFQ
;
A
#
# COMPACT_ATOMS: atom_id res chain seq x y z
N MET A 1 -2.50 -57.04 19.05
CA MET A 1 -2.25 -56.29 17.80
C MET A 1 -2.04 -54.84 18.20
N ALA A 2 -1.05 -54.13 17.64
CA ALA A 2 -0.82 -52.72 17.96
C ALA A 2 -1.93 -51.83 17.41
N ASP A 3 -2.18 -50.66 18.02
CA ASP A 3 -3.24 -49.76 17.57
C ASP A 3 -2.87 -49.14 16.19
N PRO A 4 -3.76 -49.19 15.19
CA PRO A 4 -3.55 -48.50 13.91
C PRO A 4 -3.15 -47.03 14.03
N LYS A 5 -3.57 -46.32 15.08
CA LYS A 5 -3.16 -44.93 15.35
C LYS A 5 -1.71 -44.80 15.80
N GLU A 6 -1.23 -45.69 16.67
CA GLU A 6 0.17 -45.72 17.12
C GLU A 6 1.10 -45.98 15.93
N ILE A 7 0.71 -46.93 15.06
CA ILE A 7 1.44 -47.22 13.82
C ILE A 7 1.48 -45.99 12.90
N SER A 8 0.35 -45.29 12.74
CA SER A 8 0.28 -44.08 11.90
C SER A 8 1.14 -42.93 12.45
N GLN A 9 1.17 -42.72 13.77
CA GLN A 9 2.00 -41.70 14.39
C GLN A 9 3.49 -42.02 14.25
N LEU A 10 3.89 -43.27 14.47
CA LEU A 10 5.27 -43.71 14.32
C LEU A 10 5.76 -43.54 12.87
N VAL A 11 4.95 -43.92 11.88
CA VAL A 11 5.25 -43.70 10.45
C VAL A 11 5.42 -42.22 10.14
N GLN A 12 4.52 -41.35 10.63
CA GLN A 12 4.60 -39.92 10.39
C GLN A 12 5.87 -39.30 11.01
N GLN A 13 6.23 -39.70 12.23
CA GLN A 13 7.46 -39.26 12.90
C GLN A 13 8.70 -39.70 12.10
N THR A 14 8.81 -41.00 11.74
CA THR A 14 9.96 -41.51 10.97
C THR A 14 10.08 -40.85 9.60
N VAL A 15 8.96 -40.54 8.94
CA VAL A 15 8.97 -39.82 7.65
C VAL A 15 9.49 -38.39 7.84
N SER A 16 9.06 -37.65 8.86
CA SER A 16 9.58 -36.33 9.18
C SER A 16 11.09 -36.36 9.47
N GLU A 17 11.56 -37.27 10.33
CA GLU A 17 12.98 -37.42 10.67
C GLU A 17 13.86 -37.71 9.43
N VAL A 18 13.37 -38.56 8.51
CA VAL A 18 14.06 -38.89 7.25
C VAL A 18 14.04 -37.71 6.26
N ILE A 19 12.96 -36.93 6.22
CA ILE A 19 12.86 -35.73 5.38
C ILE A 19 13.79 -34.64 5.89
N ASP A 20 13.74 -34.29 7.17
CA ASP A 20 14.56 -33.24 7.77
C ASP A 20 16.06 -33.59 7.66
N GLY A 21 16.44 -34.84 7.89
CA GLY A 21 17.80 -35.35 7.68
C GLY A 21 18.27 -35.30 6.22
N ARG A 22 17.36 -35.30 5.24
CA ARG A 22 17.69 -35.19 3.80
C ARG A 22 17.61 -33.77 3.25
N ILE A 23 16.80 -32.88 3.84
CA ILE A 23 16.67 -31.49 3.41
C ILE A 23 18.01 -30.75 3.50
N GLY A 24 18.78 -30.94 4.58
CA GLY A 24 20.10 -30.35 4.73
C GLY A 24 21.05 -30.76 3.60
N ALA A 25 21.26 -32.06 3.42
CA ALA A 25 22.12 -32.60 2.37
C ALA A 25 21.67 -32.21 0.95
N LEU A 26 20.36 -32.15 0.69
CA LEU A 26 19.82 -31.71 -0.60
C LEU A 26 20.07 -30.21 -0.84
N LYS A 27 19.92 -29.37 0.20
CA LYS A 27 20.22 -27.93 0.12
C LYS A 27 21.70 -27.71 -0.21
N ASP A 28 22.60 -28.39 0.47
CA ASP A 28 24.04 -28.26 0.25
C ASP A 28 24.44 -28.73 -1.16
N GLU A 29 23.88 -29.85 -1.64
CA GLU A 29 24.10 -30.35 -3.01
C GLU A 29 23.55 -29.41 -4.09
N VAL A 30 22.36 -28.83 -3.88
CA VAL A 30 21.79 -27.81 -4.78
C VAL A 30 22.65 -26.55 -4.79
N THR A 31 23.04 -26.03 -3.62
CA THR A 31 23.93 -24.87 -3.51
C THR A 31 25.25 -25.13 -4.24
N ARG A 32 25.88 -26.28 -4.02
CA ARG A 32 27.13 -26.69 -4.68
C ARG A 32 26.99 -26.70 -6.21
N ARG A 33 25.98 -27.38 -6.75
CA ARG A 33 25.75 -27.43 -8.22
C ARG A 33 25.43 -26.07 -8.83
N VAL A 34 24.65 -25.24 -8.14
CA VAL A 34 24.34 -23.88 -8.59
C VAL A 34 25.62 -23.03 -8.62
N THR A 35 26.45 -23.10 -7.57
CA THR A 35 27.75 -22.41 -7.54
C THR A 35 28.69 -22.90 -8.64
N GLU A 36 28.83 -24.21 -8.84
CA GLU A 36 29.64 -24.80 -9.92
C GLU A 36 29.17 -24.37 -11.31
N SER A 37 27.84 -24.27 -11.53
CA SER A 37 27.27 -23.83 -12.80
C SER A 37 27.35 -22.31 -13.03
N LEU A 38 27.33 -21.50 -11.98
CA LEU A 38 27.36 -20.03 -12.09
C LEU A 38 28.77 -19.46 -12.12
N THR A 39 29.74 -20.07 -11.44
CA THR A 39 31.15 -19.65 -11.44
C THR A 39 31.71 -19.35 -12.84
N PRO A 40 31.61 -20.25 -13.85
CA PRO A 40 32.15 -19.97 -15.19
C PRO A 40 31.42 -18.82 -15.91
N LEU A 41 30.12 -18.61 -15.64
CA LEU A 41 29.35 -17.50 -16.21
C LEU A 41 29.75 -16.16 -15.57
N LEU A 42 29.99 -16.13 -14.26
CA LEU A 42 30.49 -14.96 -13.55
C LEU A 42 31.91 -14.60 -14.00
N GLU A 43 32.79 -15.60 -14.18
CA GLU A 43 34.11 -15.40 -14.75
C GLU A 43 34.07 -14.90 -16.20
N GLN A 44 33.13 -15.40 -17.02
CA GLN A 44 32.96 -14.97 -18.40
C GLN A 44 32.43 -13.53 -18.47
N ALA A 45 31.49 -13.16 -17.59
CA ALA A 45 31.01 -11.79 -17.44
C ALA A 45 32.13 -10.83 -16.99
N ALA A 46 32.98 -11.25 -16.04
CA ALA A 46 34.14 -10.47 -15.59
C ALA A 46 35.24 -10.31 -16.66
N LYS A 47 35.29 -11.22 -17.65
CA LYS A 47 36.23 -11.18 -18.80
C LYS A 47 35.64 -10.44 -20.02
N ALA A 48 34.35 -10.10 -20.02
CA ALA A 48 33.76 -9.30 -21.08
C ALA A 48 34.39 -7.89 -21.10
N PRO A 49 34.57 -7.26 -22.27
CA PRO A 49 35.05 -5.88 -22.33
C PRO A 49 34.06 -5.00 -21.58
N LYS A 50 34.54 -4.29 -20.54
CA LYS A 50 33.75 -3.31 -19.82
C LYS A 50 33.31 -2.21 -20.78
N LYS A 51 32.06 -2.29 -21.26
CA LYS A 51 31.30 -1.08 -21.63
C LYS A 51 31.35 -0.16 -20.42
N GLU A 52 31.49 1.15 -20.66
CA GLU A 52 31.68 2.17 -19.63
C GLU A 52 30.69 1.95 -18.48
N GLU A 53 31.23 1.43 -17.38
CA GLU A 53 30.45 1.04 -16.22
C GLU A 53 30.05 2.33 -15.53
N SER A 54 28.78 2.71 -15.66
CA SER A 54 28.21 3.87 -14.97
C SER A 54 28.60 3.79 -13.50
N ALA A 55 29.00 4.91 -12.90
CA ALA A 55 29.50 4.92 -11.53
C ALA A 55 28.51 4.20 -10.57
N PRO A 56 29.01 3.43 -9.57
CA PRO A 56 28.15 2.62 -8.71
C PRO A 56 26.98 3.41 -8.12
N GLY A 57 25.75 2.95 -8.33
CA GLY A 57 24.53 3.61 -7.85
C GLY A 57 23.87 4.55 -8.86
N GLY A 58 24.27 4.54 -10.13
CA GLY A 58 23.70 5.38 -11.20
C GLY A 58 23.40 4.67 -12.51
N GLY A 59 23.68 3.37 -12.65
CA GLY A 59 23.37 2.63 -13.88
C GLY A 59 21.87 2.33 -14.02
N PRO A 60 21.33 2.07 -15.23
CA PRO A 60 19.93 1.72 -15.43
C PRO A 60 19.46 0.54 -14.56
N THR A 61 20.32 -0.45 -14.33
CA THR A 61 20.06 -1.59 -13.44
C THR A 61 19.96 -1.16 -11.96
N ASP A 62 20.79 -0.22 -11.52
CA ASP A 62 20.75 0.30 -10.14
C ASP A 62 19.45 1.08 -9.90
N LEU A 63 19.06 1.94 -10.86
CA LEU A 63 17.80 2.68 -10.84
C LEU A 63 16.60 1.73 -10.83
N LEU A 64 16.65 0.65 -11.63
CA LEU A 64 15.57 -0.35 -11.69
C LEU A 64 15.45 -1.08 -10.35
N ASN A 65 16.58 -1.49 -9.76
CA ASN A 65 16.61 -2.16 -8.46
C ASN A 65 16.13 -1.25 -7.32
N ALA A 66 16.51 0.03 -7.33
CA ALA A 66 16.02 1.03 -6.37
C ALA A 66 14.51 1.28 -6.51
N ALA A 67 13.99 1.37 -7.74
CA ALA A 67 12.57 1.53 -8.00
C ALA A 67 11.75 0.28 -7.58
N VAL A 68 12.25 -0.94 -7.86
CA VAL A 68 11.65 -2.19 -7.36
C VAL A 68 11.64 -2.27 -5.83
N SER A 69 12.73 -1.85 -5.17
CA SER A 69 12.80 -1.78 -3.71
C SER A 69 11.77 -0.82 -3.14
N THR A 70 11.66 0.38 -3.73
CA THR A 70 10.67 1.41 -3.35
C THR A 70 9.22 0.91 -3.51
N ILE A 71 8.94 0.09 -4.54
CA ILE A 71 7.64 -0.57 -4.71
C ILE A 71 7.33 -1.53 -3.56
N TYR A 72 8.31 -2.31 -3.09
CA TYR A 72 8.12 -3.27 -1.99
C TYR A 72 8.07 -2.61 -0.60
N ASP A 73 8.75 -1.49 -0.41
CA ASP A 73 8.67 -0.70 0.84
C ASP A 73 7.36 0.10 0.97
N ALA A 74 6.62 0.29 -0.13
CA ALA A 74 5.37 1.04 -0.15
C ALA A 74 4.22 0.32 0.58
N ASN A 75 3.52 1.04 1.45
CA ASN A 75 2.52 0.51 2.39
C ASN A 75 1.08 0.78 1.94
N GLY A 76 0.66 0.12 0.86
CA GLY A 76 -0.74 0.13 0.41
C GLY A 76 -0.91 0.59 -1.03
N GLN A 77 -2.12 0.41 -1.56
CA GLN A 77 -2.36 0.46 -3.01
C GLN A 77 -1.93 1.79 -3.66
N ALA A 78 -2.29 2.94 -3.10
CA ALA A 78 -1.97 4.24 -3.69
C ALA A 78 -0.46 4.50 -3.75
N ASP A 79 0.28 4.15 -2.69
CA ASP A 79 1.72 4.37 -2.61
C ASP A 79 2.49 3.43 -3.54
N ILE A 80 2.03 2.18 -3.69
CA ILE A 80 2.61 1.20 -4.63
C ILE A 80 2.43 1.68 -6.08
N LEU A 81 1.23 2.15 -6.42
CA LEU A 81 0.96 2.70 -7.76
C LEU A 81 1.77 3.98 -8.03
N LYS A 82 1.98 4.82 -7.01
CA LYS A 82 2.81 6.01 -7.12
C LYS A 82 4.29 5.65 -7.29
N ALA A 83 4.84 4.77 -6.46
CA ALA A 83 6.23 4.30 -6.54
C ALA A 83 6.53 3.65 -7.90
N MET A 84 5.60 2.86 -8.44
CA MET A 84 5.72 2.25 -9.76
C MET A 84 5.66 3.28 -10.90
N LEU A 85 4.79 4.29 -10.80
CA LEU A 85 4.74 5.39 -11.79
C LEU A 85 5.99 6.28 -11.73
N ASP A 86 6.47 6.63 -10.54
CA ASP A 86 7.68 7.43 -10.32
C ASP A 86 8.95 6.66 -10.73
N GLY A 87 8.95 5.32 -10.56
CA GLY A 87 9.98 4.43 -11.09
C GLY A 87 9.96 4.36 -12.61
N ALA A 88 8.79 4.13 -13.22
CA ALA A 88 8.65 4.00 -14.67
C ALA A 88 9.06 5.28 -15.43
N ALA A 89 8.81 6.45 -14.84
CA ALA A 89 9.21 7.75 -15.39
C ALA A 89 10.74 7.97 -15.47
N GLN A 90 11.57 7.07 -14.91
CA GLN A 90 13.02 7.08 -15.11
C GLN A 90 13.44 6.32 -16.37
N PHE A 91 12.53 5.53 -16.97
CA PHE A 91 12.79 4.65 -18.10
C PHE A 91 12.00 5.02 -19.36
N THR A 92 11.03 5.92 -19.25
CA THR A 92 10.21 6.40 -20.37
C THR A 92 10.01 7.91 -20.27
N ALA A 93 9.96 8.62 -21.39
CA ALA A 93 9.79 10.07 -21.38
C ALA A 93 8.42 10.51 -20.84
N ARG A 94 7.34 9.80 -21.18
CA ARG A 94 6.00 10.04 -20.62
C ARG A 94 5.37 8.76 -20.09
N ALA A 95 4.79 8.84 -18.89
CA ALA A 95 4.10 7.74 -18.25
C ALA A 95 2.77 8.22 -17.65
N ALA A 96 1.67 7.52 -17.93
CA ALA A 96 0.34 7.85 -17.40
C ALA A 96 -0.38 6.59 -16.91
N LEU A 97 -0.79 6.59 -15.64
CA LEU A 97 -1.53 5.46 -15.05
C LEU A 97 -3.04 5.71 -15.15
N PHE A 98 -3.75 4.74 -15.71
CA PHE A 98 -5.21 4.71 -15.80
C PHE A 98 -5.78 3.59 -14.95
N VAL A 99 -6.79 3.88 -14.12
CA VAL A 99 -7.51 2.87 -13.32
C VAL A 99 -8.69 2.34 -14.13
N VAL A 100 -8.85 1.03 -14.16
CA VAL A 100 -9.92 0.37 -14.94
C VAL A 100 -11.21 0.30 -14.11
N LYS A 101 -12.27 0.94 -14.60
CA LYS A 101 -13.62 0.93 -13.99
C LYS A 101 -14.66 0.61 -15.06
N ALA A 102 -15.41 -0.48 -14.86
CA ALA A 102 -16.45 -0.95 -15.79
C ALA A 102 -15.98 -1.03 -17.27
N GLY A 103 -14.74 -1.47 -17.50
CA GLY A 103 -14.13 -1.57 -18.84
C GLY A 103 -13.58 -0.26 -19.40
N ASN A 104 -13.70 0.87 -18.70
CA ASN A 104 -13.13 2.15 -19.12
C ASN A 104 -11.88 2.50 -18.32
N LEU A 105 -10.95 3.21 -18.94
CA LEU A 105 -9.68 3.66 -18.39
C LEU A 105 -9.83 5.11 -17.93
N THR A 106 -9.90 5.34 -16.61
CA THR A 106 -9.93 6.69 -16.04
C THR A 106 -8.53 7.11 -15.59
N SER A 107 -8.05 8.27 -16.05
CA SER A 107 -6.75 8.84 -15.64
C SER A 107 -6.62 8.93 -14.12
N TRP A 108 -5.47 8.53 -13.58
CA TRP A 108 -5.16 8.68 -12.15
C TRP A 108 -4.04 9.69 -11.91
N GLN A 109 -2.86 9.46 -12.49
CA GLN A 109 -1.69 10.35 -12.43
C GLN A 109 -0.80 10.13 -13.65
N ALA A 110 0.05 11.12 -13.98
CA ALA A 110 1.07 10.99 -15.01
C ALA A 110 2.37 11.74 -14.67
N ARG A 111 3.41 11.49 -15.46
CA ARG A 111 4.75 12.10 -15.44
C ARG A 111 5.19 12.38 -16.89
N GLY A 112 5.98 13.43 -17.10
CA GLY A 112 6.52 13.81 -18.42
C GLY A 112 5.56 14.53 -19.36
N PHE A 113 4.29 14.73 -18.98
CA PHE A 113 3.34 15.52 -19.77
C PHE A 113 3.44 17.01 -19.43
N ALA A 114 3.37 17.87 -20.46
CA ALA A 114 3.40 19.34 -20.31
C ALA A 114 2.09 19.95 -19.73
N GLY A 115 1.08 19.12 -19.48
CA GLY A 115 -0.21 19.52 -18.91
C GLY A 115 -0.85 18.37 -18.11
N ASP A 116 -1.92 18.66 -17.38
CA ASP A 116 -2.62 17.66 -16.57
C ASP A 116 -3.40 16.67 -17.45
N VAL A 117 -3.30 15.37 -17.14
CA VAL A 117 -4.06 14.28 -17.78
C VAL A 117 -5.37 13.98 -17.05
N LYS A 118 -5.62 14.64 -15.91
CA LYS A 118 -6.75 14.35 -15.02
C LYS A 118 -8.09 14.62 -15.69
N GLY A 119 -8.98 13.63 -15.57
CA GLY A 119 -10.33 13.67 -16.15
C GLY A 119 -10.43 12.97 -17.51
N VAL A 120 -9.31 12.55 -18.11
CA VAL A 120 -9.31 11.70 -19.30
C VAL A 120 -9.98 10.37 -18.97
N ASN A 121 -10.92 9.98 -19.83
CA ASN A 121 -11.65 8.72 -19.74
C ASN A 121 -11.69 8.07 -21.14
N ILE A 122 -11.02 6.93 -21.28
CA ILE A 122 -10.83 6.23 -22.55
C ILE A 122 -11.60 4.91 -22.51
N SER A 123 -12.33 4.60 -23.59
CA SER A 123 -13.07 3.34 -23.66
C SER A 123 -12.13 2.16 -23.91
N GLY A 124 -12.19 1.15 -23.05
CA GLY A 124 -11.48 -0.11 -23.23
C GLY A 124 -12.24 -1.13 -24.09
N ALA A 125 -13.30 -0.72 -24.82
CA ALA A 125 -14.06 -1.62 -25.68
C ALA A 125 -13.34 -1.99 -27.00
N SER A 126 -12.31 -1.23 -27.38
CA SER A 126 -11.61 -1.38 -28.67
C SER A 126 -10.19 -0.78 -28.63
N GLY A 127 -9.48 -0.81 -29.77
CA GLY A 127 -8.17 -0.16 -29.91
C GLY A 127 -7.05 -0.84 -29.12
N LEU A 128 -6.02 -0.08 -28.78
CA LEU A 128 -4.90 -0.56 -27.97
C LEU A 128 -5.33 -0.86 -26.53
N ALA A 129 -6.23 -0.05 -25.94
CA ALA A 129 -6.77 -0.25 -24.60
C ALA A 129 -7.57 -1.57 -24.48
N GLY A 130 -8.41 -1.88 -25.47
CA GLY A 130 -9.17 -3.14 -25.49
C GLY A 130 -8.30 -4.39 -25.61
N ARG A 131 -7.22 -4.32 -26.39
CA ARG A 131 -6.20 -5.40 -26.44
C ARG A 131 -5.53 -5.58 -25.08
N ALA A 132 -5.03 -4.49 -24.47
CA ALA A 132 -4.39 -4.54 -23.15
C ALA A 132 -5.30 -5.15 -22.05
N LEU A 133 -6.60 -4.86 -22.09
CA LEU A 133 -7.59 -5.44 -21.16
C LEU A 133 -7.87 -6.92 -21.42
N SER A 134 -7.85 -7.35 -22.69
CA SER A 134 -8.19 -8.72 -23.10
C SER A 134 -7.01 -9.68 -22.96
N ASP A 135 -5.83 -9.26 -23.44
CA ASP A 135 -4.63 -10.08 -23.53
C ASP A 135 -3.91 -10.19 -22.17
N LYS A 136 -4.13 -9.22 -21.27
CA LYS A 136 -3.52 -9.10 -19.93
C LYS A 136 -1.97 -9.05 -19.91
N GLU A 137 -1.35 -8.88 -21.06
CA GLU A 137 0.10 -8.67 -21.24
C GLU A 137 0.37 -7.31 -21.92
N PRO A 138 1.60 -6.79 -21.89
CA PRO A 138 1.93 -5.53 -22.54
C PRO A 138 1.71 -5.56 -24.05
N VAL A 139 1.09 -4.51 -24.56
CA VAL A 139 0.79 -4.33 -25.98
C VAL A 139 1.34 -3.00 -26.50
N SER A 140 1.68 -2.97 -27.78
CA SER A 140 2.28 -1.82 -28.46
C SER A 140 1.59 -1.59 -29.79
N ALA A 141 1.33 -0.33 -30.14
CA ALA A 141 0.82 0.06 -31.46
C ALA A 141 1.05 1.56 -31.71
N ALA A 142 0.54 2.10 -32.82
CA ALA A 142 0.58 3.53 -33.07
C ALA A 142 -0.18 4.28 -31.96
N ALA A 143 0.33 5.43 -31.51
CA ALA A 143 -0.21 6.13 -30.35
C ALA A 143 -1.68 6.56 -30.52
N VAL A 144 -2.09 6.85 -31.76
CA VAL A 144 -3.49 7.14 -32.14
C VAL A 144 -4.45 5.96 -31.95
N GLU A 145 -3.96 4.73 -31.87
CA GLU A 145 -4.78 3.54 -31.54
C GLU A 145 -5.09 3.43 -30.04
N PHE A 146 -4.44 4.23 -29.18
CA PHE A 146 -4.80 4.36 -27.77
C PHE A 146 -6.05 5.24 -27.62
N ASP A 147 -5.94 6.52 -28.00
CA ASP A 147 -7.07 7.44 -28.15
C ASP A 147 -6.67 8.70 -28.95
N ASN A 148 -7.46 9.07 -29.97
CA ASN A 148 -7.18 10.25 -30.79
C ASN A 148 -7.32 11.57 -30.01
N GLY A 149 -8.24 11.66 -29.05
CA GLY A 149 -8.44 12.86 -28.25
C GLY A 149 -7.25 13.13 -27.33
N PHE A 150 -6.77 12.08 -26.67
CA PHE A 150 -5.57 12.08 -25.84
C PHE A 150 -4.33 12.54 -26.63
N ILE A 151 -4.09 11.97 -27.80
CA ILE A 151 -2.96 12.33 -28.65
C ILE A 151 -3.06 13.75 -29.20
N ASN A 152 -4.26 14.21 -29.60
CA ASN A 152 -4.46 15.60 -30.04
C ASN A 152 -4.27 16.61 -28.90
N THR A 153 -4.59 16.23 -27.65
CA THR A 153 -4.48 17.12 -26.46
C THR A 153 -3.05 17.17 -25.92
N HIS A 154 -2.35 16.03 -25.89
CA HIS A 154 -1.06 15.88 -25.22
C HIS A 154 0.13 15.79 -26.18
N GLY A 155 -0.10 15.72 -27.50
CA GLY A 155 0.92 15.62 -28.52
C GLY A 155 1.31 14.17 -28.84
N ASN A 156 1.42 13.87 -30.14
CA ASN A 156 1.89 12.59 -30.64
C ASN A 156 3.36 12.36 -30.23
N PRO A 157 3.73 11.15 -29.73
CA PRO A 157 5.12 10.85 -29.44
C PRO A 157 5.97 10.86 -30.72
N PHE A 158 7.26 11.14 -30.56
CA PHE A 158 8.21 11.33 -31.66
C PHE A 158 8.37 10.07 -32.52
N ASP A 159 8.42 8.89 -31.90
CA ASP A 159 8.48 7.60 -32.58
C ASP A 159 7.10 7.11 -33.08
N GLY A 160 6.03 7.84 -32.73
CA GLY A 160 4.65 7.54 -33.10
C GLY A 160 4.01 6.38 -32.34
N ASN A 161 4.69 5.76 -31.37
CA ASN A 161 4.19 4.55 -30.69
C ASN A 161 3.68 4.85 -29.28
N ALA A 162 2.73 4.02 -28.84
CA ALA A 162 2.35 3.92 -27.43
C ALA A 162 2.45 2.48 -26.97
N HIS A 163 2.86 2.30 -25.72
CA HIS A 163 2.91 1.02 -25.04
C HIS A 163 1.95 1.04 -23.85
N LEU A 164 1.14 -0.02 -23.71
CA LEU A 164 0.27 -0.22 -22.56
C LEU A 164 0.74 -1.43 -21.77
N HIS A 165 0.96 -1.25 -20.47
CA HIS A 165 1.36 -2.31 -19.54
C HIS A 165 0.23 -2.56 -18.52
N PRO A 166 -0.51 -3.67 -18.63
CA PRO A 166 -1.56 -4.03 -17.68
C PRO A 166 -1.00 -4.34 -16.28
N LEU A 167 -1.58 -3.72 -15.24
CA LEU A 167 -1.46 -4.20 -13.87
C LEU A 167 -2.55 -5.23 -13.62
N VAL A 168 -2.15 -6.51 -13.62
CA VAL A 168 -3.03 -7.65 -13.38
C VAL A 168 -3.00 -8.00 -11.89
N VAL A 169 -4.16 -8.03 -11.25
CA VAL A 169 -4.33 -8.39 -9.85
C VAL A 169 -5.49 -9.37 -9.74
N ARG A 170 -5.23 -10.59 -9.24
CA ARG A 170 -6.18 -11.72 -9.19
C ARG A 170 -6.81 -12.00 -10.56
N ASP A 171 -5.97 -12.14 -11.58
CA ASP A 171 -6.34 -12.37 -12.99
C ASP A 171 -7.22 -11.27 -13.63
N LYS A 172 -7.34 -10.09 -12.99
CA LYS A 172 -8.09 -8.95 -13.53
C LYS A 172 -7.17 -7.74 -13.74
N VAL A 173 -7.27 -7.10 -14.91
CA VAL A 173 -6.60 -5.82 -15.14
C VAL A 173 -7.25 -4.74 -14.27
N ALA A 174 -6.51 -4.28 -13.25
CA ALA A 174 -6.97 -3.28 -12.28
C ALA A 174 -6.59 -1.85 -12.70
N ALA A 175 -5.45 -1.71 -13.37
CA ALA A 175 -4.95 -0.47 -13.96
C ALA A 175 -4.15 -0.79 -15.24
N ILE A 176 -3.93 0.21 -16.06
CA ILE A 176 -3.04 0.16 -17.22
C ILE A 176 -2.08 1.35 -17.13
N LEU A 177 -0.78 1.08 -17.24
CA LEU A 177 0.23 2.11 -17.41
C LEU A 177 0.45 2.35 -18.91
N TYR A 178 0.11 3.55 -19.38
CA TYR A 178 0.51 4.07 -20.69
C TYR A 178 1.95 4.60 -20.59
N THR A 179 2.78 4.31 -21.58
CA THR A 179 4.13 4.86 -21.72
C THR A 179 4.49 5.14 -23.18
N ASP A 180 5.20 6.25 -23.43
CA ASP A 180 5.79 6.56 -24.74
C ASP A 180 7.12 7.35 -24.64
N ALA A 181 7.73 7.58 -25.82
CA ALA A 181 9.00 8.29 -26.00
C ALA A 181 8.89 9.82 -25.93
N GLY A 182 7.73 10.41 -25.60
CA GLY A 182 7.56 11.86 -25.54
C GLY A 182 7.60 12.54 -26.90
N THR A 183 7.48 13.87 -26.93
CA THR A 183 7.48 14.66 -28.18
C THR A 183 8.88 14.95 -28.72
N ASP A 184 9.91 14.70 -27.92
CA ASP A 184 11.30 15.06 -28.21
C ASP A 184 12.04 13.88 -28.84
N MET A 185 12.99 14.16 -29.74
CA MET A 185 13.70 13.13 -30.52
C MET A 185 14.49 12.13 -29.65
N ASP A 186 15.04 12.60 -28.54
CA ASP A 186 15.94 11.83 -27.66
C ASP A 186 15.22 11.24 -26.43
N GLY A 187 13.89 11.14 -26.46
CA GLY A 187 13.10 10.68 -25.32
C GLY A 187 13.31 9.19 -24.99
N ALA A 188 13.46 8.90 -23.68
CA ALA A 188 13.70 7.55 -23.19
C ALA A 188 12.51 6.60 -23.46
N SER A 189 12.80 5.33 -23.73
CA SER A 189 11.81 4.25 -23.90
C SER A 189 12.43 2.86 -23.63
N ASP A 190 12.75 2.55 -22.37
CA ASP A 190 13.09 1.18 -21.93
C ASP A 190 11.82 0.45 -21.44
N GLN A 191 11.13 -0.16 -22.40
CA GLN A 191 9.93 -0.96 -22.16
C GLN A 191 10.19 -2.24 -21.34
N SER A 192 11.45 -2.69 -21.23
CA SER A 192 11.79 -3.87 -20.43
C SER A 192 11.84 -3.52 -18.94
N ALA A 193 12.49 -2.42 -18.59
CA ALA A 193 12.50 -1.88 -17.23
C ALA A 193 11.08 -1.53 -16.74
N VAL A 194 10.28 -0.85 -17.57
CA VAL A 194 8.88 -0.54 -17.27
C VAL A 194 8.06 -1.82 -17.00
N ARG A 195 8.20 -2.85 -17.84
CA ARG A 195 7.49 -4.13 -17.66
C ARG A 195 7.86 -4.84 -16.36
N VAL A 196 9.12 -4.76 -15.93
CA VAL A 196 9.57 -5.31 -14.63
C VAL A 196 8.89 -4.55 -13.48
N LEU A 197 8.88 -3.22 -13.50
CA LEU A 197 8.23 -2.41 -12.46
C LEU A 197 6.73 -2.68 -12.34
N VAL A 198 6.03 -2.78 -13.47
CA VAL A 198 4.59 -3.10 -13.53
C VAL A 198 4.31 -4.50 -12.96
N ARG A 199 5.14 -5.50 -13.28
CA ARG A 199 5.02 -6.86 -12.73
C ARG A 199 5.34 -6.92 -11.22
N SER A 200 6.36 -6.21 -10.75
CA SER A 200 6.66 -6.08 -9.31
C SER A 200 5.50 -5.45 -8.54
N ALA A 201 4.94 -4.34 -9.03
CA ALA A 201 3.80 -3.68 -8.40
C ALA A 201 2.54 -4.56 -8.38
N SER A 202 2.24 -5.24 -9.49
CA SER A 202 1.13 -6.20 -9.59
C SER A 202 1.25 -7.31 -8.56
N SER A 203 2.44 -7.93 -8.46
CA SER A 203 2.74 -9.00 -7.51
C SER A 203 2.64 -8.53 -6.04
N TRP A 204 3.11 -7.31 -5.75
CA TRP A 204 3.07 -6.74 -4.40
C TRP A 204 1.65 -6.36 -3.96
N LEU A 205 0.82 -5.86 -4.88
CA LEU A 205 -0.61 -5.62 -4.65
C LEU A 205 -1.34 -6.91 -4.28
N GLU A 206 -1.05 -8.03 -4.96
CA GLU A 206 -1.59 -9.34 -4.60
C GLU A 206 -1.15 -9.79 -3.20
N ILE A 207 0.15 -9.68 -2.88
CA ILE A 207 0.70 -10.05 -1.57
C ILE A 207 0.06 -9.24 -0.44
N ILE A 208 -0.11 -7.92 -0.60
CA ILE A 208 -0.75 -7.07 0.40
C ILE A 208 -2.24 -7.35 0.52
N ALA A 209 -2.94 -7.59 -0.60
CA ALA A 209 -4.35 -8.00 -0.57
C ALA A 209 -4.53 -9.34 0.16
N LEU A 210 -3.64 -10.32 -0.06
CA LEU A 210 -3.63 -11.60 0.63
C LEU A 210 -3.34 -11.46 2.13
N ARG A 211 -2.36 -10.63 2.53
CA ARG A 211 -2.09 -10.32 3.95
C ARG A 211 -3.31 -9.72 4.65
N LYS A 212 -4.08 -8.89 3.95
CA LYS A 212 -5.34 -8.30 4.47
C LYS A 212 -6.48 -9.33 4.56
N THR A 213 -6.53 -10.33 3.67
CA THR A 213 -7.51 -11.43 3.71
C THR A 213 -7.13 -12.53 4.72
N GLY A 214 -5.83 -12.78 4.96
CA GLY A 214 -5.33 -13.79 5.90
C GLY A 214 -5.64 -13.51 7.39
N GLY A 215 -6.24 -12.37 7.71
CA GLY A 215 -6.78 -12.07 9.04
C GLY A 215 -8.28 -12.34 9.21
N ALA A 216 -9.00 -12.63 8.12
CA ALA A 216 -10.41 -13.00 8.14
C ALA A 216 -10.81 -13.68 6.82
N ALA A 217 -10.99 -15.01 6.85
CA ALA A 217 -11.80 -15.70 5.86
C ALA A 217 -13.28 -15.36 6.10
N ALA A 218 -13.70 -14.20 5.58
CA ALA A 218 -15.09 -13.77 5.52
C ALA A 218 -15.35 -13.20 4.13
N GLU A 219 -16.03 -14.00 3.32
CA GLU A 219 -16.43 -13.69 1.96
C GLU A 219 -17.43 -12.52 1.94
N THR A 220 -17.04 -11.39 1.34
CA THR A 220 -17.97 -10.31 0.96
C THR A 220 -17.49 -9.67 -0.34
N ALA A 221 -18.40 -9.59 -1.32
CA ALA A 221 -18.16 -8.94 -2.60
C ALA A 221 -18.09 -7.40 -2.46
N PRO A 222 -17.43 -6.70 -3.41
CA PRO A 222 -17.25 -5.26 -3.32
C PRO A 222 -18.45 -4.46 -3.86
N GLU A 223 -18.88 -3.45 -3.10
CA GLU A 223 -19.83 -2.41 -3.54
C GLU A 223 -19.26 -0.99 -3.25
N PRO A 224 -19.80 0.09 -3.84
CA PRO A 224 -18.95 0.98 -4.63
C PRO A 224 -18.57 2.28 -3.92
N VAL A 225 -17.42 2.84 -4.33
CA VAL A 225 -17.00 4.19 -3.95
C VAL A 225 -17.85 5.21 -4.72
N ALA A 226 -18.92 5.69 -4.09
CA ALA A 226 -19.70 6.83 -4.57
C ALA A 226 -18.84 8.11 -4.58
N ALA A 227 -18.97 8.89 -5.65
CA ALA A 227 -18.33 10.20 -5.73
C ALA A 227 -19.15 11.24 -4.94
N ALA A 228 -18.45 12.14 -4.23
CA ALA A 228 -19.05 13.33 -3.65
C ALA A 228 -18.30 14.56 -4.19
N ALA A 229 -19.02 15.37 -4.96
CA ALA A 229 -18.62 16.73 -5.32
C ALA A 229 -19.46 17.74 -4.51
N ALA A 230 -19.02 19.01 -4.56
CA ALA A 230 -19.66 20.21 -4.01
C ALA A 230 -19.29 20.62 -2.56
N ALA A 231 -18.92 21.90 -2.46
CA ALA A 231 -18.99 22.79 -1.30
C ALA A 231 -20.06 23.88 -1.61
N PRO A 232 -20.39 24.85 -0.73
CA PRO A 232 -20.02 25.06 0.67
C PRO A 232 -21.26 25.20 1.62
N ALA A 233 -21.05 25.62 2.87
CA ALA A 233 -22.07 25.75 3.94
C ALA A 233 -23.05 26.94 3.79
N PRO A 234 -24.13 27.00 4.60
CA PRO A 234 -24.08 27.84 5.82
C PRO A 234 -24.79 27.27 7.08
N THR A 235 -24.65 27.98 8.20
CA THR A 235 -25.18 27.72 9.58
C THR A 235 -26.10 28.87 10.05
N PRO A 236 -26.59 28.95 11.33
CA PRO A 236 -27.15 27.96 12.28
C PRO A 236 -28.66 28.31 12.50
N PRO A 237 -29.29 28.53 13.70
CA PRO A 237 -29.18 27.97 15.07
C PRO A 237 -30.54 27.50 15.71
N VAL A 238 -30.51 26.98 16.95
CA VAL A 238 -31.28 27.40 18.17
C VAL A 238 -31.35 26.27 19.25
N ALA A 239 -30.77 26.56 20.42
CA ALA A 239 -31.04 26.17 21.83
C ALA A 239 -31.62 24.78 22.28
N ALA A 240 -30.84 24.12 23.17
CA ALA A 240 -31.14 23.70 24.59
C ALA A 240 -32.44 22.92 24.97
N PRO A 241 -32.46 22.05 26.03
CA PRO A 241 -31.66 22.12 27.27
C PRO A 241 -31.06 20.79 27.82
N GLU A 242 -30.38 20.92 28.97
CA GLU A 242 -29.49 19.94 29.64
C GLU A 242 -30.06 19.44 31.00
N PRO A 243 -29.80 18.18 31.42
CA PRO A 243 -29.92 17.71 32.82
C PRO A 243 -28.57 17.30 33.48
N PRO A 244 -28.51 17.17 34.84
CA PRO A 244 -27.30 17.39 35.65
C PRO A 244 -26.34 16.18 35.85
N PRO A 245 -25.12 16.40 36.41
CA PRO A 245 -24.01 15.44 36.36
C PRO A 245 -23.91 14.45 37.55
N PRO A 246 -23.29 13.26 37.34
CA PRO A 246 -22.77 12.38 38.39
C PRO A 246 -21.34 12.79 38.86
N PRO A 247 -20.84 12.25 39.99
CA PRO A 247 -19.63 12.74 40.67
C PRO A 247 -18.29 12.26 40.05
N PRO A 248 -17.17 12.95 40.33
CA PRO A 248 -15.87 12.68 39.71
C PRO A 248 -15.11 11.50 40.35
N PRO A 249 -14.54 10.58 39.56
CA PRO A 249 -13.43 9.73 39.98
C PRO A 249 -12.11 10.50 40.00
N ALA A 250 -11.28 10.18 41.00
CA ALA A 250 -10.00 10.79 41.31
C ALA A 250 -9.03 10.99 40.13
N ALA A 251 -8.22 12.05 40.25
CA ALA A 251 -7.07 12.30 39.38
C ALA A 251 -6.10 11.10 39.37
N ALA A 252 -5.82 10.58 38.16
CA ALA A 252 -4.75 9.63 37.93
C ALA A 252 -3.54 10.36 37.32
N ALA A 253 -2.43 10.38 38.07
CA ALA A 253 -1.11 10.75 37.58
C ALA A 253 -0.68 9.81 36.42
N PRO A 254 0.27 10.20 35.55
CA PRO A 254 0.48 9.54 34.25
C PRO A 254 0.88 8.07 34.39
N ALA A 255 -0.06 7.18 34.08
CA ALA A 255 0.14 5.75 34.16
C ALA A 255 1.02 5.27 32.99
N ALA A 256 2.07 4.51 33.32
CA ALA A 256 2.79 3.70 32.36
C ALA A 256 1.84 2.73 31.63
N SER A 257 2.25 2.24 30.45
CA SER A 257 1.48 1.21 29.73
C SER A 257 1.14 0.05 30.69
N PRO A 258 -0.13 -0.41 30.74
CA PRO A 258 -0.51 -1.48 31.64
C PRO A 258 0.32 -2.73 31.31
N ALA A 259 1.07 -3.20 32.31
CA ALA A 259 1.88 -4.40 32.19
C ALA A 259 0.95 -5.60 31.96
N THR A 260 1.09 -6.26 30.81
CA THR A 260 0.31 -7.46 30.47
C THR A 260 0.88 -8.73 31.11
N ASP A 261 1.93 -8.59 31.92
CA ASP A 261 2.64 -9.66 32.61
C ASP A 261 1.75 -10.27 33.71
N GLY A 262 1.21 -11.46 33.42
CA GLY A 262 0.28 -12.19 34.29
C GLY A 262 -1.05 -12.56 33.62
N LEU A 263 -1.36 -12.00 32.45
CA LEU A 263 -2.57 -12.33 31.68
C LEU A 263 -2.42 -13.63 30.87
N SER A 264 -3.54 -14.30 30.61
CA SER A 264 -3.62 -15.46 29.70
C SER A 264 -3.07 -15.10 28.31
N PRO A 265 -2.45 -16.03 27.56
CA PRO A 265 -2.02 -15.78 26.18
C PRO A 265 -3.13 -15.23 25.27
N GLU A 266 -4.37 -15.64 25.49
CA GLU A 266 -5.55 -15.14 24.75
C GLU A 266 -5.85 -13.68 25.08
N ASP A 267 -5.83 -13.31 26.36
CA ASP A 267 -6.01 -11.92 26.83
C ASP A 267 -4.88 -11.02 26.33
N GLN A 268 -3.62 -11.48 26.37
CA GLN A 268 -2.48 -10.75 25.81
C GLN A 268 -2.67 -10.45 24.31
N GLU A 269 -3.24 -11.38 23.54
CA GLU A 269 -3.58 -11.14 22.15
C GLU A 269 -4.73 -10.11 21.98
N VAL A 270 -5.73 -10.10 22.86
CA VAL A 270 -6.77 -9.06 22.89
C VAL A 270 -6.15 -7.68 23.16
N HIS A 271 -5.26 -7.57 24.16
CA HIS A 271 -4.55 -6.32 24.47
C HIS A 271 -3.68 -5.84 23.30
N LYS A 272 -2.93 -6.73 22.62
CA LYS A 272 -2.15 -6.38 21.42
C LYS A 272 -3.04 -5.89 20.27
N LYS A 273 -4.19 -6.55 20.04
CA LYS A 273 -5.16 -6.18 18.99
C LYS A 273 -5.84 -4.84 19.30
N ALA A 274 -6.21 -4.60 20.55
CA ALA A 274 -6.76 -3.34 21.02
C ALA A 274 -5.76 -2.18 20.82
N LYS A 275 -4.50 -2.33 21.26
CA LYS A 275 -3.46 -1.31 21.07
C LYS A 275 -3.19 -1.01 19.58
N ARG A 276 -3.13 -2.03 18.72
CA ARG A 276 -2.99 -1.84 17.27
C ARG A 276 -4.18 -1.10 16.64
N PHE A 277 -5.40 -1.37 17.10
CA PHE A 277 -6.60 -0.70 16.59
C PHE A 277 -6.72 0.76 17.08
N ALA A 278 -6.39 1.02 18.35
CA ALA A 278 -6.26 2.38 18.89
C ALA A 278 -5.27 3.20 18.07
N LYS A 279 -4.06 2.66 17.81
CA LYS A 279 -3.05 3.31 16.97
C LYS A 279 -3.58 3.64 15.57
N LEU A 280 -4.21 2.67 14.90
CA LEU A 280 -4.76 2.84 13.55
C LEU A 280 -5.73 4.03 13.48
N LEU A 281 -6.73 4.06 14.36
CA LEU A 281 -7.74 5.12 14.38
C LEU A 281 -7.12 6.51 14.59
N VAL A 282 -6.11 6.61 15.45
CA VAL A 282 -5.47 7.89 15.75
C VAL A 282 -4.49 8.33 14.64
N ASP A 283 -3.79 7.38 14.00
CA ASP A 283 -2.99 7.67 12.80
C ASP A 283 -3.89 8.13 11.63
N GLU A 284 -5.12 7.62 11.50
CA GLU A 284 -6.12 8.11 10.54
C GLU A 284 -6.55 9.56 10.83
N ILE A 285 -6.87 9.91 12.10
CA ILE A 285 -7.18 11.30 12.49
C ILE A 285 -6.03 12.23 12.08
N LYS A 286 -4.78 11.82 12.36
CA LYS A 286 -3.58 12.60 12.00
C LYS A 286 -3.42 12.77 10.50
N LEU A 287 -3.66 11.72 9.72
CA LEU A 287 -3.50 11.72 8.27
C LEU A 287 -4.44 12.72 7.58
N TYR A 288 -5.70 12.77 7.99
CA TYR A 288 -6.70 13.66 7.38
C TYR A 288 -6.69 15.09 7.95
N ASN A 289 -6.18 15.31 9.16
CA ASN A 289 -6.20 16.61 9.83
C ASN A 289 -4.81 17.21 10.08
N GLN A 290 -3.79 16.91 9.27
CA GLN A 290 -2.39 17.34 9.51
C GLN A 290 -2.24 18.84 9.85
N ALA A 291 -2.87 19.73 9.09
CA ALA A 291 -2.85 21.17 9.36
C ALA A 291 -3.48 21.50 10.72
N LYS A 292 -4.63 20.91 11.04
CA LYS A 292 -5.29 21.13 12.34
C LYS A 292 -4.52 20.55 13.52
N VAL A 293 -3.79 19.45 13.33
CA VAL A 293 -2.90 18.87 14.34
C VAL A 293 -1.71 19.80 14.59
N ALA A 294 -1.10 20.37 13.55
CA ALA A 294 0.00 21.32 13.69
C ALA A 294 -0.43 22.59 14.42
N GLU A 295 -1.53 23.21 13.97
CA GLU A 295 -2.14 24.39 14.61
C GLU A 295 -2.58 24.08 16.05
N GLY A 296 -3.17 22.89 16.28
CA GLY A 296 -3.64 22.45 17.59
C GLY A 296 -2.53 22.27 18.62
N ARG A 297 -1.37 21.76 18.19
CA ARG A 297 -0.17 21.66 19.02
C ARG A 297 0.41 23.03 19.37
N GLN A 298 0.38 23.96 18.41
CA GLN A 298 0.90 25.32 18.60
C GLN A 298 0.04 26.12 19.59
N ASN A 299 -1.29 26.02 19.47
CA ASN A 299 -2.24 26.78 20.29
C ASN A 299 -2.67 26.07 21.57
N LYS A 300 -2.29 24.79 21.73
CA LYS A 300 -2.67 23.93 22.86
C LYS A 300 -4.18 23.74 23.01
N ASP A 301 -4.89 23.58 21.89
CA ASP A 301 -6.35 23.44 21.81
C ASP A 301 -6.78 22.16 21.04
N LEU A 302 -5.86 21.21 20.83
CA LEU A 302 -6.00 20.11 19.88
C LEU A 302 -7.24 19.23 20.09
N TYR A 303 -7.66 18.98 21.33
CA TYR A 303 -8.88 18.20 21.60
C TYR A 303 -10.13 18.95 21.13
N SER A 304 -10.27 20.24 21.46
CA SER A 304 -11.40 21.06 21.03
C SER A 304 -11.50 21.14 19.50
N ARG A 305 -10.34 21.20 18.84
CA ARG A 305 -10.19 21.41 17.39
C ARG A 305 -10.42 20.14 16.55
N LEU A 306 -10.28 18.97 17.18
CA LEU A 306 -10.49 17.65 16.59
C LEU A 306 -11.56 16.83 17.33
N LYS A 307 -12.43 17.50 18.09
CA LYS A 307 -13.38 16.84 19.01
C LYS A 307 -14.24 15.80 18.32
N GLU A 308 -14.83 16.13 17.18
CA GLU A 308 -15.69 15.21 16.42
C GLU A 308 -14.92 13.97 15.92
N ASP A 309 -13.71 14.16 15.39
CA ASP A 309 -12.87 13.08 14.89
C ASP A 309 -12.37 12.16 16.02
N ILE A 310 -11.94 12.75 17.14
CA ILE A 310 -11.47 12.03 18.33
C ILE A 310 -12.62 11.26 18.99
N ASP A 311 -13.76 11.90 19.23
CA ASP A 311 -14.89 11.27 19.92
C ASP A 311 -15.54 10.16 19.07
N LYS A 312 -15.69 10.37 17.76
CA LYS A 312 -16.17 9.34 16.81
C LYS A 312 -15.24 8.12 16.75
N SER A 313 -13.93 8.37 16.80
CA SER A 313 -12.92 7.31 16.82
C SER A 313 -12.87 6.59 18.17
N ARG A 314 -13.04 7.33 19.29
CA ARG A 314 -13.18 6.76 20.64
C ARG A 314 -14.38 5.81 20.71
N ALA A 315 -15.56 6.25 20.25
CA ALA A 315 -16.77 5.42 20.18
C ALA A 315 -16.58 4.18 19.28
N THR A 316 -15.82 4.30 18.18
CA THR A 316 -15.48 3.16 17.29
C THR A 316 -14.55 2.16 17.98
N TYR A 317 -13.59 2.62 18.78
CA TYR A 317 -12.74 1.78 19.63
C TYR A 317 -13.55 1.08 20.73
N GLU A 318 -14.37 1.83 21.47
CA GLU A 318 -15.20 1.33 22.58
C GLU A 318 -16.22 0.30 22.11
N LYS A 319 -16.87 0.49 20.96
CA LYS A 319 -17.77 -0.50 20.37
C LYS A 319 -17.09 -1.86 20.12
N ARG A 320 -15.77 -1.89 19.93
CA ARG A 320 -15.01 -3.10 19.60
C ARG A 320 -14.27 -3.71 20.80
N TYR A 321 -13.81 -2.89 21.75
CA TYR A 321 -12.97 -3.35 22.87
C TYR A 321 -13.47 -2.94 24.27
N GLY A 322 -14.50 -2.09 24.36
CA GLY A 322 -15.09 -1.64 25.63
C GLY A 322 -15.82 -2.71 26.44
N ALA A 323 -16.11 -3.86 25.83
CA ALA A 323 -16.67 -5.04 26.50
C ALA A 323 -15.65 -6.20 26.62
N THR A 324 -14.35 -5.91 26.50
CA THR A 324 -13.26 -6.91 26.58
C THR A 324 -12.32 -6.62 27.74
N VAL A 325 -11.40 -7.55 28.06
CA VAL A 325 -10.33 -7.35 29.06
C VAL A 325 -9.49 -6.09 28.82
N ALA A 326 -9.41 -5.60 27.59
CA ALA A 326 -8.68 -4.38 27.23
C ALA A 326 -9.45 -3.07 27.48
N ALA A 327 -10.70 -3.11 27.98
CA ALA A 327 -11.54 -1.93 28.18
C ALA A 327 -10.91 -0.90 29.14
N GLY A 328 -10.40 -1.38 30.30
CA GLY A 328 -9.76 -0.53 31.31
C GLY A 328 -8.33 -0.09 30.98
N ALA A 329 -7.77 -0.50 29.84
CA ALA A 329 -6.35 -0.31 29.52
C ALA A 329 -6.00 1.07 28.92
N GLY A 330 -7.00 1.91 28.60
CA GLY A 330 -6.79 3.29 28.15
C GLY A 330 -6.06 3.45 26.80
N TYR A 331 -5.94 2.40 25.99
CA TYR A 331 -5.09 2.42 24.78
C TYR A 331 -5.44 3.51 23.77
N PHE A 332 -6.72 3.87 23.62
CA PHE A 332 -7.12 4.95 22.72
C PHE A 332 -6.56 6.31 23.19
N THR A 333 -6.79 6.67 24.46
CA THR A 333 -6.26 7.88 25.09
C THR A 333 -4.73 7.94 25.02
N ALA A 334 -4.05 6.81 25.28
CA ALA A 334 -2.59 6.72 25.20
C ALA A 334 -2.08 6.99 23.77
N GLU A 335 -2.73 6.45 22.73
CA GLU A 335 -2.33 6.69 21.34
C GLU A 335 -2.68 8.11 20.88
N VAL A 336 -3.78 8.73 21.34
CA VAL A 336 -4.09 10.16 21.13
C VAL A 336 -2.96 11.06 21.64
N ILE A 337 -2.52 10.84 22.88
CA ILE A 337 -1.38 11.56 23.47
C ILE A 337 -0.11 11.30 22.65
N ARG A 338 0.19 10.03 22.33
CA ARG A 338 1.43 9.64 21.64
C ARG A 338 1.53 10.14 20.19
N ILE A 339 0.43 10.17 19.43
CA ILE A 339 0.41 10.44 17.99
C ILE A 339 -0.01 11.88 17.66
N LEU A 340 -1.13 12.34 18.24
CA LEU A 340 -1.66 13.67 17.97
C LEU A 340 -0.95 14.72 18.81
N ALA A 341 -0.78 14.47 20.11
CA ALA A 341 -0.12 15.39 21.03
C ALA A 341 1.42 15.28 21.06
N ASP A 342 2.01 14.32 20.32
CA ASP A 342 3.46 14.04 20.31
C ASP A 342 4.09 13.73 21.69
N ASN A 343 3.30 13.11 22.56
CA ASN A 343 3.58 12.87 23.98
C ASN A 343 3.51 14.12 24.89
N ASP A 344 3.19 15.30 24.37
CA ASP A 344 2.87 16.49 25.18
C ASP A 344 1.37 16.56 25.50
N VAL A 345 0.97 16.07 26.67
CA VAL A 345 -0.44 16.14 27.13
C VAL A 345 -0.95 17.60 27.18
N SER A 346 -0.08 18.59 27.41
CA SER A 346 -0.49 19.99 27.45
C SER A 346 -0.91 20.55 26.08
N ALA A 347 -0.57 19.87 24.98
CA ALA A 347 -1.02 20.23 23.64
C ALA A 347 -2.50 19.89 23.36
N LEU A 348 -3.14 19.06 24.19
CA LEU A 348 -4.54 18.66 24.01
C LEU A 348 -5.53 19.76 24.43
N GLY A 349 -5.13 20.63 25.36
CA GLY A 349 -5.98 21.70 25.89
C GLY A 349 -7.06 21.22 26.87
N ASP A 350 -7.87 22.16 27.32
CA ASP A 350 -8.92 21.90 28.31
C ASP A 350 -10.03 20.99 27.76
N GLY A 351 -10.58 20.15 28.64
CA GLY A 351 -11.70 19.26 28.34
C GLY A 351 -11.33 17.87 27.82
N PHE A 352 -10.05 17.56 27.58
CA PHE A 352 -9.62 16.19 27.30
C PHE A 352 -9.61 15.35 28.58
N GLN A 353 -10.43 14.29 28.61
CA GLN A 353 -10.44 13.21 29.60
C GLN A 353 -10.45 11.84 28.88
#